data_AF-A0A0R1HX78-F1
#
_entry.id   AF-A0A0R1HX78-F1
#
_cell.length_a   1.000
_cell.length_b   1.000
_cell.length_c   1.000
_cell.angle_alpha   90.00
_cell.angle_beta   90.00
_cell.angle_gamma   90.00
#
_symmetry.space_group_name_H-M   'P 1'
#
loop_
_entity.id
_entity.type
_entity.pdbx_description
1 polymer ?
#
loop_
_entity_poly.entity_id
_entity_poly.type
_entity_poly.pdbx_seq_one_letter_code
_entity_poly.pdbx_strand_id
1 'polypeptide(L)'
;MLKNTFLTRGLVVLGALFGFGIAATEAHAATYTVKSGDSLWSISQKFNTTPQAIVNANSSKLSSVSSLILPSDKLAIKKHGAATKTATKVEKAPYKADTAKVDSKTTSTNTQTSTGWMTMEATAYDPQVAAGGATSIPTGTGVAAALDRFPKGTQLEIKYADGYTETRVVNDTGTFAASNPNQLDISMTNAEALQFGRQSIQVRVLG
;
A
#
# COMPACT_ATOMS: atom_id res chain seq x y z
N MET A 1 49.75 -58.73 28.37
CA MET A 1 49.11 -57.72 29.26
C MET A 1 47.81 -57.29 28.64
N LEU A 2 46.74 -57.35 29.43
CA LEU A 2 45.33 -57.16 29.07
C LEU A 2 45.02 -55.76 28.53
N LYS A 3 44.02 -55.71 27.62
CA LYS A 3 42.91 -54.72 27.51
C LYS A 3 42.15 -55.03 26.20
N ASN A 4 40.84 -55.02 26.02
CA ASN A 4 39.65 -55.12 26.86
C ASN A 4 38.50 -55.28 25.83
N THR A 5 37.68 -56.32 25.98
CA THR A 5 36.37 -56.57 25.34
C THR A 5 35.48 -55.33 25.30
N PHE A 6 34.65 -55.11 24.25
CA PHE A 6 33.19 -54.82 24.31
C PHE A 6 32.55 -54.64 22.91
N LEU A 7 31.83 -55.69 22.50
CA LEU A 7 30.51 -55.73 21.84
C LEU A 7 30.06 -54.64 20.84
N THR A 8 29.84 -55.13 19.61
CA THR A 8 28.59 -55.04 18.83
C THR A 8 27.83 -53.71 18.85
N ARG A 9 27.84 -53.03 17.71
CA ARG A 9 26.65 -52.34 17.17
C ARG A 9 26.85 -52.02 15.69
N GLY A 10 26.33 -52.89 14.84
CA GLY A 10 26.04 -52.54 13.45
C GLY A 10 25.03 -51.40 13.43
N LEU A 11 25.39 -50.31 12.78
CA LEU A 11 24.47 -49.28 12.34
C LEU A 11 24.60 -49.20 10.82
N VAL A 12 23.79 -50.01 10.12
CA VAL A 12 23.47 -49.76 8.71
C VAL A 12 22.38 -48.71 8.71
N VAL A 13 22.73 -47.46 8.48
CA VAL A 13 21.77 -46.44 8.02
C VAL A 13 21.94 -46.35 6.51
N LEU A 14 21.11 -47.12 5.80
CA LEU A 14 20.70 -46.78 4.45
C LEU A 14 19.79 -45.54 4.58
N GLY A 15 20.29 -44.39 4.14
CA GLY A 15 19.49 -43.17 4.07
C GLY A 15 20.06 -42.31 2.97
N ALA A 16 19.54 -42.49 1.76
CA ALA A 16 19.83 -41.65 0.61
C ALA A 16 19.66 -40.18 1.01
N LEU A 17 20.77 -39.43 1.00
CA LEU A 17 20.74 -37.97 1.07
C LEU A 17 20.08 -37.48 -0.21
N PHE A 18 18.77 -37.23 -0.14
CA PHE A 18 18.07 -36.39 -1.09
C PHE A 18 18.78 -35.04 -1.10
N GLY A 19 19.54 -34.80 -2.17
CA GLY A 19 20.08 -33.48 -2.50
C GLY A 19 18.91 -32.55 -2.77
N PHE A 20 18.38 -31.92 -1.73
CA PHE A 20 17.55 -30.73 -1.88
C PHE A 20 18.51 -29.60 -2.25
N GLY A 21 18.72 -29.43 -3.55
CA GLY A 21 19.41 -28.27 -4.10
C GLY A 21 18.68 -27.01 -3.66
N ILE A 22 19.15 -26.40 -2.58
CA ILE A 22 18.85 -24.99 -2.29
C ILE A 22 19.51 -24.16 -3.39
N ALA A 23 18.78 -23.97 -4.49
CA ALA A 23 19.11 -22.91 -5.42
C ALA A 23 18.96 -21.59 -4.65
N ALA A 24 20.07 -21.08 -4.12
CA ALA A 24 20.14 -19.73 -3.60
C ALA A 24 19.80 -18.80 -4.77
N THR A 25 18.55 -18.31 -4.80
CA THR A 25 18.20 -17.23 -5.70
C THR A 25 18.98 -16.02 -5.24
N GLU A 26 20.03 -15.67 -5.98
CA GLU A 26 20.72 -14.40 -5.78
C GLU A 26 19.73 -13.30 -6.12
N ALA A 27 19.15 -12.68 -5.09
CA ALA A 27 18.29 -11.53 -5.23
C ALA A 27 19.13 -10.36 -5.77
N HIS A 28 19.23 -10.26 -7.09
CA HIS A 28 19.91 -9.17 -7.75
C HIS A 28 19.12 -7.87 -7.47
N ALA A 29 19.66 -7.02 -6.59
CA ALA A 29 19.09 -5.72 -6.29
C ALA A 29 19.30 -4.81 -7.51
N ALA A 30 18.22 -4.42 -8.19
CA ALA A 30 18.28 -3.44 -9.25
C ALA A 30 18.35 -2.05 -8.62
N THR A 31 19.27 -1.19 -9.08
CA THR A 31 19.28 0.21 -8.64
C THR A 31 18.35 1.03 -9.54
N TYR A 32 17.36 1.68 -8.95
CA TYR A 32 16.45 2.60 -9.64
C TYR A 32 16.82 4.05 -9.31
N THR A 33 16.78 4.92 -10.32
CA THR A 33 16.92 6.38 -10.12
C THR A 33 15.54 7.01 -10.17
N VAL A 34 15.13 7.63 -9.06
CA VAL A 34 13.83 8.27 -8.86
C VAL A 34 13.64 9.39 -9.88
N LYS A 35 12.45 9.47 -10.47
CA LYS A 35 12.06 10.52 -11.42
C LYS A 35 11.04 11.47 -10.78
N SER A 36 10.88 12.64 -11.39
CA SER A 36 9.82 13.57 -10.98
C SER A 36 8.45 12.90 -11.05
N GLY A 37 7.69 12.98 -9.94
CA GLY A 37 6.38 12.36 -9.81
C GLY A 37 6.38 10.87 -9.42
N ASP A 38 7.55 10.28 -9.19
CA ASP A 38 7.62 8.93 -8.60
C ASP A 38 7.28 8.98 -7.11
N SER A 39 6.64 7.93 -6.64
CA SER A 39 6.45 7.61 -5.23
C SER A 39 6.92 6.19 -4.94
N LEU A 40 7.15 5.86 -3.66
CA LEU A 40 7.48 4.48 -3.28
C LEU A 40 6.42 3.49 -3.75
N TRP A 41 5.14 3.90 -3.78
CA TRP A 41 4.06 3.10 -4.33
C TRP A 41 4.17 2.90 -5.84
N SER A 42 4.31 3.98 -6.64
CA SER A 42 4.36 3.84 -8.10
C SER A 42 5.61 3.07 -8.55
N ILE A 43 6.72 3.22 -7.84
CA ILE A 43 7.94 2.42 -8.04
C ILE A 43 7.67 0.96 -7.67
N SER A 44 7.01 0.67 -6.55
CA SER A 44 6.76 -0.72 -6.14
C SER A 44 5.90 -1.47 -7.16
N GLN A 45 4.87 -0.82 -7.70
CA GLN A 45 4.02 -1.40 -8.76
C GLN A 45 4.85 -1.71 -10.01
N LYS A 46 5.70 -0.77 -10.43
CA LYS A 46 6.55 -0.91 -11.62
C LYS A 46 7.53 -2.09 -11.51
N PHE A 47 8.04 -2.37 -10.32
CA PHE A 47 9.01 -3.43 -10.10
C PHE A 47 8.40 -4.70 -9.49
N ASN A 48 7.07 -4.78 -9.41
CA ASN A 48 6.32 -5.89 -8.81
C ASN A 48 6.87 -6.27 -7.42
N THR A 49 6.99 -5.26 -6.56
CA THR A 49 7.43 -5.38 -5.16
C THR A 49 6.50 -4.56 -4.27
N THR A 50 6.77 -4.47 -2.97
CA THR A 50 6.00 -3.65 -2.03
C THR A 50 6.76 -2.39 -1.64
N PRO A 51 6.08 -1.28 -1.29
CA PRO A 51 6.75 -0.08 -0.77
C PRO A 51 7.61 -0.41 0.46
N GLN A 52 7.11 -1.28 1.34
CA GLN A 52 7.86 -1.75 2.51
C GLN A 52 9.14 -2.50 2.13
N ALA A 53 9.10 -3.34 1.09
CA ALA A 53 10.30 -4.01 0.61
C ALA A 53 11.35 -3.01 0.08
N ILE A 54 10.91 -1.91 -0.53
CA ILE A 54 11.78 -0.81 -0.94
C ILE A 54 12.36 -0.10 0.28
N VAL A 55 11.56 0.23 1.30
CA VAL A 55 12.03 0.83 2.55
C VAL A 55 13.06 -0.06 3.25
N ASN A 56 12.77 -1.35 3.38
CA ASN A 56 13.67 -2.34 3.99
C ASN A 56 14.97 -2.50 3.20
N ALA A 57 14.95 -2.35 1.88
CA ALA A 57 16.16 -2.38 1.04
C ALA A 57 16.98 -1.09 1.15
N ASN A 58 16.39 0.00 1.63
CA ASN A 58 17.00 1.34 1.69
C ASN A 58 16.91 1.96 3.09
N SER A 59 17.00 1.14 4.15
CA SER A 59 16.74 1.60 5.53
C SER A 59 17.71 2.65 6.07
N SER A 60 18.84 2.88 5.39
CA SER A 60 19.75 4.00 5.67
C SER A 60 19.27 5.35 5.14
N LYS A 61 18.26 5.36 4.25
CA LYS A 61 17.67 6.55 3.62
C LYS A 61 16.18 6.70 3.89
N LEU A 62 15.45 5.59 4.00
CA LEU A 62 14.00 5.56 4.16
C LEU A 62 13.63 4.96 5.52
N SER A 63 12.81 5.67 6.28
CA SER A 63 12.36 5.23 7.61
C SER A 63 10.94 4.64 7.59
N SER A 64 10.15 4.95 6.56
CA SER A 64 8.74 4.54 6.40
C SER A 64 8.33 4.60 4.92
N VAL A 65 7.20 3.96 4.56
CA VAL A 65 6.59 4.05 3.22
C VAL A 65 6.12 5.45 2.83
N SER A 66 5.99 6.35 3.81
CA SER A 66 5.65 7.76 3.60
C SER A 66 6.89 8.67 3.50
N SER A 67 8.10 8.08 3.48
CA SER A 67 9.33 8.88 3.38
C SER A 67 9.37 9.64 2.06
N LEU A 68 9.78 10.91 2.13
CA LEU A 68 9.98 11.75 0.95
C LEU A 68 11.15 11.22 0.12
N ILE A 69 10.87 10.92 -1.16
CA ILE A 69 11.89 10.62 -2.17
C ILE A 69 11.97 11.75 -3.18
N LEU A 70 13.18 12.09 -3.61
CA LEU A 70 13.46 13.19 -4.52
C LEU A 70 13.97 12.68 -5.87
N PRO A 71 13.73 13.42 -6.97
CA PRO A 71 14.32 13.09 -8.26
C PRO A 71 15.84 12.94 -8.17
N SER A 72 16.38 11.95 -8.89
CA SER A 72 17.79 11.52 -8.87
C SER A 72 18.22 10.68 -7.67
N ASP A 73 17.35 10.45 -6.67
CA ASP A 73 17.64 9.48 -5.61
C ASP A 73 17.87 8.09 -6.19
N LYS A 74 18.86 7.38 -5.66
CA LYS A 74 19.15 5.98 -6.02
C LYS A 74 18.57 5.06 -4.96
N LEU A 75 17.58 4.27 -5.36
CA LEU A 75 16.94 3.27 -4.51
C LEU A 75 17.33 1.86 -4.95
N ALA A 76 17.75 1.03 -4.00
CA ALA A 76 17.89 -0.39 -4.19
C ALA A 76 16.49 -1.03 -4.25
N ILE A 77 16.16 -1.66 -5.37
CA ILE A 77 14.90 -2.34 -5.57
C ILE A 77 15.14 -3.84 -5.65
N LYS A 78 14.65 -4.56 -4.64
CA LYS A 78 14.59 -6.02 -4.68
C LYS A 78 13.33 -6.43 -5.42
N LYS A 79 13.49 -7.01 -6.62
CA LYS A 79 12.41 -7.71 -7.29
C LYS A 79 12.15 -9.00 -6.51
N HIS A 80 11.02 -9.11 -5.84
CA HIS A 80 10.60 -10.40 -5.33
C HIS A 80 10.05 -11.20 -6.51
N GLY A 81 10.55 -12.43 -6.69
CA GLY A 81 9.98 -13.37 -7.66
C GLY A 81 8.48 -13.47 -7.43
N ALA A 82 7.71 -13.37 -8.51
CA ALA A 82 6.26 -13.29 -8.48
C ALA A 82 5.67 -14.41 -7.60
N ALA A 83 5.08 -14.05 -6.45
CA ALA A 83 3.97 -14.85 -5.96
C ALA A 83 2.85 -14.64 -6.98
N THR A 84 2.59 -15.67 -7.78
CA THR A 84 1.60 -15.71 -8.84
C THR A 84 0.22 -15.32 -8.30
N LYS A 85 -0.09 -14.03 -8.34
CA LYS A 85 -1.48 -13.56 -8.34
C LYS A 85 -1.86 -13.41 -9.80
N THR A 86 -2.73 -14.32 -10.24
CA THR A 86 -3.34 -14.34 -11.57
C THR A 86 -3.82 -12.94 -11.93
N ALA A 87 -3.08 -12.30 -12.85
CA ALA A 87 -3.35 -10.97 -13.35
C ALA A 87 -4.40 -11.06 -14.46
N THR A 88 -5.61 -10.58 -14.20
CA THR A 88 -6.50 -10.15 -15.29
C THR A 88 -5.93 -8.84 -15.82
N LYS A 89 -5.38 -8.90 -17.04
CA LYS A 89 -4.85 -7.80 -17.85
C LYS A 89 -5.84 -6.63 -17.86
N VAL A 90 -5.50 -5.53 -17.19
CA VAL A 90 -6.05 -4.20 -17.52
C VAL A 90 -4.92 -3.36 -18.09
N GLU A 91 -5.12 -3.09 -19.36
CA GLU A 91 -4.30 -2.33 -20.28
C GLU A 91 -4.37 -0.84 -19.93
N LYS A 92 -3.23 -0.16 -20.06
CA LYS A 92 -3.02 1.26 -19.81
C LYS A 92 -3.96 2.12 -20.67
N ALA A 93 -4.95 2.76 -20.06
CA ALA A 93 -5.68 3.88 -20.67
C ALA A 93 -5.09 5.22 -20.20
N PRO A 94 -4.83 6.19 -21.10
CA PRO A 94 -4.25 7.48 -20.77
C PRO A 94 -5.26 8.39 -20.06
N TYR A 95 -4.82 9.12 -19.03
CA TYR A 95 -5.60 10.20 -18.42
C TYR A 95 -5.71 11.36 -19.43
N LYS A 96 -6.86 11.48 -20.08
CA LYS A 96 -7.31 12.72 -20.70
C LYS A 96 -8.25 13.42 -19.73
N ALA A 97 -7.93 14.66 -19.41
CA ALA A 97 -8.89 15.62 -18.89
C ALA A 97 -9.92 15.90 -20.00
N ASP A 98 -11.20 15.70 -19.72
CA ASP A 98 -12.27 16.35 -20.47
C ASP A 98 -13.48 16.62 -19.58
N THR A 99 -13.99 17.82 -19.77
CA THR A 99 -15.19 18.44 -19.22
C THR A 99 -16.43 17.89 -19.91
N ALA A 100 -17.36 17.30 -19.16
CA ALA A 100 -18.73 17.10 -19.63
C ALA A 100 -19.74 17.31 -18.50
N LYS A 101 -20.54 18.36 -18.66
CA LYS A 101 -21.74 18.70 -17.90
C LYS A 101 -22.88 17.78 -18.37
N VAL A 102 -23.46 16.96 -17.50
CA VAL A 102 -24.81 16.40 -17.67
C VAL A 102 -25.53 16.35 -16.32
N ASP A 103 -26.79 16.76 -16.39
CA ASP A 103 -27.77 17.02 -15.35
C ASP A 103 -28.33 15.74 -14.67
N SER A 104 -29.01 16.01 -13.57
CA SER A 104 -29.50 15.21 -12.44
C SER A 104 -30.46 14.02 -12.72
N LYS A 105 -30.49 13.00 -11.82
CA LYS A 105 -31.67 12.61 -10.97
C LYS A 105 -31.75 11.11 -10.51
N THR A 106 -31.90 10.95 -9.19
CA THR A 106 -32.62 9.90 -8.39
C THR A 106 -31.95 8.58 -7.97
N THR A 107 -31.53 8.57 -6.68
CA THR A 107 -31.95 7.69 -5.56
C THR A 107 -31.73 6.17 -5.63
N SER A 108 -30.88 5.63 -4.73
CA SER A 108 -31.31 4.68 -3.68
C SER A 108 -30.24 4.48 -2.59
N THR A 109 -30.73 4.59 -1.37
CA THR A 109 -30.12 4.37 -0.06
C THR A 109 -29.64 2.93 0.16
N ASN A 110 -28.37 2.76 0.53
CA ASN A 110 -27.93 1.63 1.35
C ASN A 110 -26.78 2.08 2.25
N THR A 111 -27.13 2.64 3.42
CA THR A 111 -26.21 2.93 4.51
C THR A 111 -25.73 1.61 5.10
N GLN A 112 -24.70 1.03 4.50
CA GLN A 112 -24.07 -0.20 4.98
C GLN A 112 -22.69 0.14 5.52
N THR A 113 -22.66 0.58 6.78
CA THR A 113 -21.47 0.65 7.64
C THR A 113 -21.00 -0.79 7.89
N SER A 114 -20.16 -1.32 7.00
CA SER A 114 -19.61 -2.67 7.15
C SER A 114 -18.46 -2.66 8.15
N THR A 115 -18.58 -3.49 9.19
CA THR A 115 -17.52 -3.77 10.16
C THR A 115 -16.45 -4.75 9.61
N GLY A 116 -16.68 -5.32 8.43
CA GLY A 116 -15.73 -6.16 7.71
C GLY A 116 -14.74 -5.36 6.85
N TRP A 117 -13.59 -5.96 6.57
CA TRP A 117 -12.59 -5.35 5.67
C TRP A 117 -13.11 -5.28 4.23
N MET A 118 -13.10 -4.08 3.65
CA MET A 118 -13.44 -3.81 2.26
C MET A 118 -12.27 -3.14 1.54
N THR A 119 -12.10 -3.43 0.24
CA THR A 119 -11.04 -2.81 -0.56
C THR A 119 -11.54 -1.48 -1.11
N MET A 120 -10.73 -0.43 -0.97
CA MET A 120 -10.99 0.92 -1.43
C MET A 120 -9.78 1.50 -2.16
N GLU A 121 -10.00 2.51 -2.97
CA GLU A 121 -8.93 3.33 -3.53
C GLU A 121 -8.71 4.53 -2.62
N ALA A 122 -7.45 4.88 -2.35
CA ALA A 122 -7.11 6.07 -1.60
C ALA A 122 -6.28 7.03 -2.45
N THR A 123 -6.59 8.31 -2.30
CA THR A 123 -5.65 9.41 -2.59
C THR A 123 -5.31 10.13 -1.29
N ALA A 124 -4.38 11.06 -1.34
CA ALA A 124 -4.13 11.98 -0.23
C ALA A 124 -4.17 13.42 -0.72
N TYR A 125 -4.59 14.31 0.17
CA TYR A 125 -4.64 15.74 -0.07
C TYR A 125 -4.12 16.51 1.15
N ASP A 126 -3.59 17.70 0.91
CA ASP A 126 -3.26 18.64 1.97
C ASP A 126 -4.44 19.60 2.21
N PRO A 127 -5.14 19.51 3.36
CA PRO A 127 -6.27 20.38 3.68
C PRO A 127 -5.87 21.86 3.83
N GLN A 128 -4.60 22.16 4.11
CA GLN A 128 -4.12 23.54 4.24
C GLN A 128 -3.93 24.16 2.87
N VAL A 129 -3.41 23.42 1.89
CA VAL A 129 -3.26 23.89 0.50
C VAL A 129 -4.62 24.00 -0.18
N ALA A 130 -5.50 23.01 0.01
CA ALA A 130 -6.84 23.02 -0.58
C ALA A 130 -7.75 24.14 -0.04
N ALA A 131 -7.55 24.55 1.21
CA ALA A 131 -8.31 25.61 1.85
C ALA A 131 -7.65 27.00 1.82
N GLY A 132 -6.58 27.18 1.02
CA GLY A 132 -5.89 28.48 0.92
C GLY A 132 -5.27 28.96 2.24
N GLY A 133 -4.86 28.04 3.12
CA GLY A 133 -4.20 28.33 4.39
C GLY A 133 -5.14 28.58 5.59
N ALA A 134 -6.45 28.41 5.44
CA ALA A 134 -7.44 28.81 6.45
C ALA A 134 -8.20 27.65 7.14
N THR A 135 -7.68 26.43 7.16
CA THR A 135 -8.32 25.32 7.89
C THR A 135 -7.75 25.13 9.30
N SER A 136 -8.64 25.12 10.28
CA SER A 136 -8.38 24.63 11.65
C SER A 136 -8.46 23.10 11.75
N ILE A 137 -8.41 22.38 10.62
CA ILE A 137 -8.45 20.92 10.59
C ILE A 137 -7.03 20.41 10.84
N PRO A 138 -6.80 19.66 11.94
CA PRO A 138 -5.50 19.06 12.19
C PRO A 138 -5.16 18.13 11.02
N THR A 139 -4.08 18.44 10.32
CA THR A 139 -3.52 17.57 9.29
C THR A 139 -3.30 16.18 9.86
N GLY A 140 -3.78 15.13 9.18
CA GLY A 140 -3.48 13.74 9.54
C GLY A 140 -4.54 12.97 10.34
N THR A 141 -5.71 13.54 10.66
CA THR A 141 -6.78 12.80 11.39
C THR A 141 -8.07 12.61 10.60
N GLY A 142 -8.33 13.50 9.63
CA GLY A 142 -9.53 13.47 8.80
C GLY A 142 -9.37 12.63 7.54
N VAL A 143 -10.50 12.18 7.00
CA VAL A 143 -10.62 11.59 5.68
C VAL A 143 -11.90 12.07 5.01
N ALA A 144 -11.82 12.38 3.72
CA ALA A 144 -12.99 12.61 2.90
C ALA A 144 -13.49 11.29 2.32
N ALA A 145 -14.81 11.08 2.37
CA ALA A 145 -15.45 9.86 1.90
C ALA A 145 -16.81 10.17 1.25
N ALA A 146 -17.41 9.16 0.62
CA ALA A 146 -18.80 9.24 0.21
C ALA A 146 -19.73 9.12 1.42
N LEU A 147 -20.44 10.22 1.74
CA LEU A 147 -21.18 10.36 3.01
C LEU A 147 -22.45 9.50 3.09
N ASP A 148 -22.97 9.07 1.95
CA ASP A 148 -24.06 8.10 1.85
C ASP A 148 -23.65 6.71 2.36
N ARG A 149 -22.37 6.36 2.16
CA ARG A 149 -21.77 5.11 2.63
C ARG A 149 -21.13 5.24 4.01
N PHE A 150 -20.37 6.31 4.23
CA PHE A 150 -19.69 6.59 5.50
C PHE A 150 -20.12 7.96 6.03
N PRO A 151 -21.15 8.03 6.89
CA PRO A 151 -21.60 9.28 7.46
C PRO A 151 -20.47 10.04 8.17
N LYS A 152 -20.56 11.38 8.26
CA LYS A 152 -19.59 12.17 9.03
C LYS A 152 -19.54 11.67 10.49
N GLY A 153 -18.34 11.60 11.04
CA GLY A 153 -18.05 11.02 12.36
C GLY A 153 -17.74 9.53 12.33
N THR A 154 -17.96 8.82 11.21
CA THR A 154 -17.58 7.41 11.10
C THR A 154 -16.09 7.24 11.34
N GLN A 155 -15.73 6.37 12.29
CA GLN A 155 -14.36 5.96 12.51
C GLN A 155 -14.01 4.81 11.56
N LEU A 156 -12.95 5.00 10.79
CA LEU A 156 -12.45 4.02 9.84
C LEU A 156 -11.09 3.54 10.32
N GLU A 157 -10.91 2.22 10.35
CA GLU A 157 -9.57 1.65 10.37
C GLU A 157 -9.13 1.39 8.93
N ILE A 158 -8.01 1.99 8.56
CA ILE A 158 -7.41 1.90 7.24
C ILE A 158 -6.17 1.03 7.37
N LYS A 159 -6.05 0.03 6.50
CA LYS A 159 -4.87 -0.82 6.38
C LYS A 159 -4.24 -0.64 5.00
N TYR A 160 -2.97 -0.26 5.03
CA TYR A 160 -2.15 -0.03 3.85
C TYR A 160 -1.49 -1.31 3.34
N ALA A 161 -0.89 -1.23 2.14
CA ALA A 161 -0.25 -2.37 1.50
C ALA A 161 0.97 -2.92 2.26
N ASP A 162 1.59 -2.10 3.10
CA ASP A 162 2.68 -2.48 4.02
C ASP A 162 2.18 -3.13 5.32
N GLY A 163 0.87 -3.18 5.54
CA GLY A 163 0.24 -3.67 6.76
C GLY A 163 0.14 -2.63 7.86
N TYR A 164 0.64 -1.40 7.66
CA TYR A 164 0.40 -0.31 8.59
C TYR A 164 -1.09 -0.05 8.68
N THR A 165 -1.60 0.10 9.90
CA THR A 165 -2.97 0.50 10.15
C THR A 165 -3.02 1.83 10.86
N GLU A 166 -4.01 2.62 10.49
CA GLU A 166 -4.35 3.85 11.20
C GLU A 166 -5.85 4.03 11.30
N THR A 167 -6.28 4.78 12.31
CA THR A 167 -7.67 5.17 12.47
C THR A 167 -7.86 6.59 11.98
N ARG A 168 -8.87 6.81 11.15
CA ARG A 168 -9.27 8.14 10.65
C ARG A 168 -10.74 8.39 10.89
N VAL A 169 -11.12 9.66 10.97
CA VAL A 169 -12.53 10.08 11.12
C VAL A 169 -13.01 10.68 9.81
N VAL A 170 -14.14 10.20 9.31
CA VAL A 170 -14.81 10.82 8.16
C VAL A 170 -15.32 12.19 8.59
N ASN A 171 -14.72 13.25 8.09
CA ASN A 171 -15.09 14.62 8.45
C ASN A 171 -15.48 15.46 7.23
N ASP A 172 -15.17 14.99 6.04
CA ASP A 172 -15.41 15.71 4.80
C ASP A 172 -15.88 14.79 3.67
N THR A 173 -16.22 15.40 2.53
CA THR A 173 -16.54 14.71 1.29
C THR A 173 -15.90 15.43 0.11
N GLY A 174 -15.71 14.75 -1.01
CA GLY A 174 -15.16 15.33 -2.22
C GLY A 174 -16.09 15.14 -3.40
N THR A 175 -15.84 15.87 -4.49
CA THR A 175 -16.56 15.69 -5.76
C THR A 175 -16.42 14.27 -6.31
N PHE A 176 -15.36 13.54 -5.92
CA PHE A 176 -15.16 12.14 -6.27
C PHE A 176 -16.28 11.24 -5.74
N ALA A 177 -16.93 11.58 -4.62
CA ALA A 177 -17.85 10.71 -3.90
C ALA A 177 -19.01 10.23 -4.78
N ALA A 178 -19.50 11.08 -5.68
CA ALA A 178 -20.59 10.75 -6.60
C ALA A 178 -20.15 9.77 -7.71
N SER A 179 -18.91 9.90 -8.20
CA SER A 179 -18.38 9.07 -9.29
C SER A 179 -17.68 7.80 -8.81
N ASN A 180 -17.15 7.82 -7.59
CA ASN A 180 -16.38 6.74 -7.00
C ASN A 180 -16.61 6.67 -5.47
N PRO A 181 -17.72 6.06 -5.03
CA PRO A 181 -18.02 5.91 -3.60
C PRO A 181 -17.09 4.95 -2.86
N ASN A 182 -16.19 4.25 -3.59
CA ASN A 182 -15.15 3.38 -3.05
C ASN A 182 -13.80 4.10 -2.92
N GLN A 183 -13.77 5.43 -3.07
CA GLN A 183 -12.56 6.23 -2.87
C GLN A 183 -12.57 6.90 -1.49
N LEU A 184 -11.38 7.01 -0.89
CA LEU A 184 -11.08 7.87 0.24
C LEU A 184 -10.03 8.90 -0.14
N ASP A 185 -10.20 10.15 0.27
CA ASP A 185 -9.16 11.18 0.16
C ASP A 185 -8.64 11.47 1.57
N ILE A 186 -7.43 11.01 1.86
CA ILE A 186 -6.83 11.02 3.19
C ILE A 186 -6.14 12.37 3.42
N SER A 187 -6.46 13.04 4.54
CA SER A 187 -5.78 14.30 4.87
C SER A 187 -4.35 14.02 5.35
N MET A 188 -3.38 14.66 4.72
CA MET A 188 -1.95 14.50 5.01
C MET A 188 -1.22 15.84 4.81
N THR A 189 0.05 15.95 5.20
CA THR A 189 0.86 17.13 4.87
C THR A 189 1.18 17.18 3.36
N ASN A 190 1.52 18.35 2.81
CA ASN A 190 1.92 18.47 1.39
C ASN A 190 3.03 17.48 1.00
N ALA A 191 4.04 17.30 1.86
CA ALA A 191 5.15 16.38 1.59
C ALA A 191 4.69 14.91 1.52
N GLU A 192 3.80 14.49 2.42
CA GLU A 192 3.24 13.14 2.44
C GLU A 192 2.27 12.91 1.28
N ALA A 193 1.41 13.89 0.98
CA ALA A 193 0.43 13.78 -0.10
C ALA A 193 1.11 13.60 -1.46
N LEU A 194 2.23 14.29 -1.70
CA LEU A 194 3.04 14.12 -2.92
C LEU A 194 3.60 12.70 -3.07
N GLN A 195 3.87 12.01 -1.97
CA GLN A 195 4.42 10.65 -1.96
C GLN A 195 3.36 9.56 -1.87
N PHE A 196 2.15 9.90 -1.41
CA PHE A 196 1.09 8.94 -1.23
C PHE A 196 0.63 8.32 -2.56
N GLY A 197 0.45 9.16 -3.58
CA GLY A 197 -0.04 8.73 -4.90
C GLY A 197 -1.50 8.24 -4.85
N ARG A 198 -1.88 7.36 -5.76
CA ARG A 198 -3.15 6.60 -5.68
C ARG A 198 -2.81 5.20 -5.22
N GLN A 199 -3.51 4.66 -4.23
CA GLN A 199 -3.22 3.32 -3.73
C GLN A 199 -4.47 2.54 -3.36
N SER A 200 -4.39 1.22 -3.51
CA SER A 200 -5.41 0.30 -2.99
C SER A 200 -5.18 0.04 -1.50
N ILE A 201 -6.22 0.23 -0.69
CA ILE A 201 -6.23 0.08 0.77
C ILE A 201 -7.35 -0.87 1.20
N GLN A 202 -7.25 -1.40 2.42
CA GLN A 202 -8.38 -2.05 3.07
C GLN A 202 -8.96 -1.14 4.15
N VAL A 203 -10.28 -1.10 4.27
CA VAL A 203 -11.00 -0.24 5.20
C VAL A 203 -12.02 -1.06 5.96
N ARG A 204 -12.23 -0.78 7.24
CA ARG A 204 -13.40 -1.25 7.98
C ARG A 204 -13.93 -0.16 8.89
N VAL A 205 -15.22 -0.20 9.17
CA VAL A 205 -15.84 0.69 10.14
C VAL A 205 -15.56 0.19 11.54
N LEU A 206 -15.05 1.08 12.39
CA LEU A 206 -14.97 0.87 13.82
C LEU A 206 -16.32 1.26 14.42
N GLY A 207 -16.94 0.32 15.13
CA GLY A 207 -18.26 0.47 15.74
C GLY A 207 -18.26 1.32 17.00
#